data_AF-A0A7C1WG40-F1
#
_entry.id   AF-A0A7C1WG40-F1
#
_cell.length_a   1.000
_cell.length_b   1.000
_cell.length_c   1.000
_cell.angle_alpha   90.00
_cell.angle_beta   90.00
_cell.angle_gamma   90.00
#
_symmetry.space_group_name_H-M   'P 1'
#
loop_
_entity.id
_entity.type
_entity.pdbx_description
1 polymer ?
#
loop_
_entity_poly.entity_id
_entity_poly.type
_entity_poly.pdbx_seq_one_letter_code
_entity_poly.pdbx_strand_id
1 'polypeptide(L)'
;RNNKIIKLDKGGIILGVMKTQLPYESELLQLQENDVIILFTDGITEAKNINDNEFSDERLEKLANSLSSRSANGILVNIQNEIKNFTKGTLQSDDITLVVLKVK
;
A
#
# COMPACT_ATOMS: atom_id res chain seq x y z
N ARG A 1 -3.12 -13.22 -0.81
CA ARG A 1 -3.07 -14.70 -0.99
C ARG A 1 -4.35 -15.33 -0.45
N ASN A 2 -5.07 -16.17 -1.21
CA ASN A 2 -6.30 -16.83 -0.75
C ASN A 2 -7.35 -15.87 -0.13
N ASN A 3 -7.59 -14.72 -0.76
CA ASN A 3 -8.45 -13.64 -0.26
C ASN A 3 -8.08 -13.09 1.14
N LYS A 4 -6.83 -13.30 1.56
CA LYS A 4 -6.26 -12.73 2.77
C LYS A 4 -5.12 -11.78 2.42
N ILE A 5 -5.03 -10.71 3.20
CA ILE A 5 -3.89 -9.81 3.24
C ILE A 5 -2.91 -10.35 4.25
N ILE A 6 -1.65 -10.36 3.85
CA ILE A 6 -0.51 -10.68 4.71
C ILE A 6 0.32 -9.40 4.73
N LYS A 7 0.46 -8.81 5.92
CA LYS A 7 1.35 -7.65 6.11
C LYS A 7 2.79 -8.14 6.19
N LEU A 8 3.68 -7.51 5.45
CA LEU A 8 5.13 -7.71 5.54
C LEU A 8 5.66 -6.62 6.47
N ASP A 9 5.69 -6.91 7.77
CA ASP A 9 5.97 -5.94 8.83
C ASP A 9 7.41 -6.01 9.37
N LYS A 10 8.25 -6.87 8.77
CA LYS A 10 9.66 -6.97 9.09
C LYS A 10 10.42 -5.73 8.63
N GLY A 11 11.23 -5.20 9.52
CA GLY A 11 12.03 -4.01 9.27
C GLY A 11 12.65 -3.50 10.56
N GLY A 12 12.65 -2.18 10.71
CA GLY A 12 13.22 -1.50 11.86
C GLY A 12 12.79 -0.04 11.87
N ILE A 13 13.43 0.73 12.73
CA ILE A 13 13.22 2.17 12.84
C ILE A 13 13.50 2.89 11.51
N ILE A 14 12.97 4.11 11.35
CA ILE A 14 13.28 4.97 10.22
C ILE A 14 14.80 5.21 10.14
N LEU A 15 15.35 5.09 8.93
CA LEU A 15 16.78 5.27 8.68
C LEU A 15 17.22 6.70 8.98
N GLY A 16 18.42 6.87 9.55
CA GLY A 16 19.06 8.17 9.74
C GLY A 16 18.62 8.96 10.98
N VAL A 17 17.61 8.51 11.72
CA VAL A 17 17.12 9.20 12.94
C VAL A 17 18.03 8.95 14.15
N MET A 18 18.56 7.73 14.28
CA MET A 18 19.49 7.36 15.34
C MET A 18 20.52 6.36 14.80
N LYS A 19 21.65 6.23 15.50
CA LYS A 19 22.59 5.14 15.20
C LYS A 19 21.84 3.82 15.30
N THR A 20 21.97 3.00 14.26
CA THR A 20 21.39 1.66 14.21
C THR A 20 21.99 0.79 15.32
N GLN A 21 21.24 0.61 16.40
CA GLN A 21 21.67 -0.21 17.55
C GLN A 21 21.34 -1.68 17.34
N LEU A 22 20.27 -1.98 16.61
CA LEU A 22 19.83 -3.33 16.27
C LEU A 22 19.80 -3.49 14.74
N PRO A 23 20.18 -4.65 14.19
CA PRO A 23 20.00 -4.95 12.78
C PRO A 23 18.53 -4.85 12.36
N TYR A 24 18.29 -4.49 11.09
CA TYR A 24 16.95 -4.57 10.52
C TYR A 24 16.51 -6.03 10.41
N GLU A 25 15.27 -6.30 10.80
CA GLU A 25 14.66 -7.60 10.54
C GLU A 25 14.34 -7.74 9.05
N SER A 26 14.50 -8.96 8.55
CA SER A 26 14.11 -9.31 7.19
C SER A 26 13.46 -10.69 7.20
N GLU A 27 12.53 -10.92 6.30
CA GLU A 27 11.94 -12.24 6.07
C GLU A 27 12.04 -12.63 4.60
N LEU A 28 11.93 -13.93 4.35
CA LEU A 28 11.82 -14.50 3.02
C LEU A 28 10.45 -15.16 2.89
N LEU A 29 9.71 -14.75 1.86
CA LEU A 29 8.43 -15.33 1.52
C LEU A 29 8.50 -15.91 0.11
N GLN A 30 8.18 -17.21 -0.02
CA GLN A 30 7.97 -17.81 -1.33
C GLN A 30 6.65 -17.30 -1.90
N LEU A 31 6.70 -16.62 -3.05
CA LEU A 31 5.50 -16.19 -3.76
C LEU A 31 4.89 -17.36 -4.54
N GLN A 32 3.57 -17.34 -4.63
CA GLN A 32 2.76 -18.32 -5.34
C GLN A 32 2.11 -17.66 -6.55
N GLU A 33 1.69 -18.48 -7.51
CA GLU A 33 0.91 -18.00 -8.65
C GLU A 33 -0.29 -17.16 -8.16
N ASN A 34 -0.57 -16.08 -8.87
CA ASN A 34 -1.63 -15.12 -8.57
C ASN A 34 -1.46 -14.26 -7.31
N ASP A 35 -0.39 -14.43 -6.53
CA ASP A 35 -0.07 -13.50 -5.46
C ASP A 35 0.13 -12.08 -6.00
N VAL A 36 -0.33 -11.11 -5.21
CA VAL A 36 -0.18 -9.68 -5.47
C VAL A 36 0.61 -9.09 -4.32
N ILE A 37 1.68 -8.37 -4.65
CA ILE A 37 2.42 -7.52 -3.73
C ILE A 37 2.06 -6.07 -4.04
N ILE A 38 1.69 -5.33 -3.00
CA ILE A 38 1.45 -3.89 -3.06
C ILE A 38 2.43 -3.23 -2.09
N LEU A 39 3.29 -2.36 -2.62
CA LEU A 39 4.19 -1.52 -1.84
C LEU A 39 3.74 -0.08 -2.00
N PHE A 40 3.71 0.66 -0.91
CA PHE A 40 3.24 2.04 -0.92
C PHE A 40 3.95 2.88 0.14
N THR A 41 3.77 4.19 0.01
CA THR A 41 4.15 5.22 0.99
C THR A 41 2.91 5.70 1.73
N ASP A 42 3.09 6.21 2.94
CA ASP A 42 2.05 6.76 3.81
C ASP A 42 1.22 7.87 3.15
N GLY A 43 1.76 8.61 2.18
CA GLY A 43 0.97 9.55 1.36
C GLY A 43 -0.28 8.93 0.69
N ILE A 44 -0.34 7.61 0.50
CA ILE A 44 -1.57 6.90 0.10
C ILE A 44 -2.61 6.89 1.21
N THR A 45 -2.22 6.45 2.42
CA THR A 45 -3.11 6.21 3.55
C THR A 45 -3.50 7.49 4.27
N GLU A 46 -2.59 8.46 4.30
CA GLU A 46 -2.78 9.80 4.88
C GLU A 46 -3.41 10.79 3.88
N ALA A 47 -3.77 10.35 2.67
CA ALA A 47 -4.49 11.18 1.71
C ALA A 47 -5.84 11.64 2.30
N LYS A 48 -6.05 12.95 2.40
CA LYS A 48 -7.20 13.55 3.07
C LYS A 48 -8.31 13.98 2.11
N ASN A 49 -9.55 13.74 2.51
CA ASN A 49 -10.72 14.30 1.83
C ASN A 49 -11.12 15.68 2.36
N ILE A 50 -12.18 16.26 1.80
CA ILE A 50 -12.66 17.61 2.15
C ILE A 50 -13.04 17.79 3.63
N ASN A 51 -13.31 16.69 4.34
CA ASN A 51 -13.66 16.70 5.76
C ASN A 51 -12.44 16.38 6.65
N ASP A 52 -11.22 16.45 6.10
CA ASP A 52 -9.95 16.12 6.76
C ASP A 52 -9.85 14.66 7.24
N ASN A 53 -10.69 13.76 6.71
CA ASN A 53 -10.59 12.33 6.99
C ASN A 53 -9.57 11.69 6.04
N GLU A 54 -8.71 10.85 6.61
CA GLU A 54 -7.70 10.04 5.90
C GLU A 54 -8.31 8.87 5.13
N PHE A 55 -7.62 8.44 4.07
CA PHE A 55 -8.02 7.28 3.25
C PHE A 55 -7.99 5.99 4.08
N SER A 56 -6.97 5.87 4.93
CA SER A 56 -6.70 4.78 5.88
C SER A 56 -6.24 3.44 5.28
N ASP A 57 -5.49 2.69 6.08
CA ASP A 57 -5.04 1.32 5.77
C ASP A 57 -6.23 0.40 5.49
N GLU A 58 -7.30 0.47 6.30
CA GLU A 58 -8.44 -0.43 6.20
C GLU A 58 -9.17 -0.29 4.86
N ARG A 59 -9.23 0.92 4.31
CA ARG A 59 -9.83 1.15 2.99
C ARG A 59 -8.94 0.58 1.89
N LEU A 60 -7.63 0.82 1.97
CA LEU A 60 -6.67 0.27 1.01
C LEU A 60 -6.70 -1.27 1.01
N GLU A 61 -6.73 -1.88 2.19
CA GLU A 61 -6.83 -3.33 2.37
C GLU A 61 -8.12 -3.90 1.75
N LYS A 62 -9.27 -3.30 2.04
CA LYS A 62 -10.56 -3.71 1.45
C LYS A 62 -10.54 -3.62 -0.07
N LEU A 63 -10.03 -2.51 -0.60
CA LEU A 63 -9.92 -2.29 -2.02
C LEU A 63 -8.98 -3.31 -2.67
N ALA A 64 -7.78 -3.50 -2.12
CA ALA A 64 -6.78 -4.45 -2.63
C ALA A 64 -7.32 -5.88 -2.70
N ASN A 65 -8.03 -6.34 -1.67
CA ASN A 65 -8.70 -7.64 -1.68
C ASN A 65 -9.70 -7.78 -2.83
N SER A 66 -10.52 -6.74 -3.06
CA SER A 66 -11.53 -6.73 -4.13
C SER A 66 -10.94 -6.77 -5.54
N LEU A 67 -9.69 -6.32 -5.70
CA LEU A 67 -9.00 -6.20 -6.99
C LEU A 67 -8.01 -7.34 -7.28
N SER A 68 -7.81 -8.27 -6.35
CA SER A 68 -6.74 -9.28 -6.40
C SER A 68 -6.74 -10.18 -7.66
N SER A 69 -7.89 -10.36 -8.32
CA SER A 69 -8.01 -11.10 -9.59
C SER A 69 -7.60 -10.31 -10.84
N ARG A 70 -7.42 -8.99 -10.74
CA ARG A 70 -7.05 -8.13 -11.87
C ARG A 70 -5.56 -8.23 -12.20
N SER A 71 -5.17 -7.68 -13.35
CA SER A 71 -3.75 -7.48 -13.67
C SER A 71 -3.11 -6.45 -12.74
N ALA A 72 -1.78 -6.47 -12.60
CA ALA A 72 -1.04 -5.49 -11.79
C ALA A 72 -1.39 -4.03 -12.17
N ASN A 73 -1.40 -3.72 -13.47
CA ASN A 73 -1.83 -2.40 -13.96
C ASN A 73 -3.31 -2.10 -13.63
N GLY A 74 -4.18 -3.11 -13.73
CA GLY A 74 -5.58 -2.98 -13.36
C GLY A 74 -5.75 -2.61 -11.88
N ILE A 75 -5.00 -3.25 -10.99
CA ILE A 75 -4.99 -2.95 -9.56
C ILE A 75 -4.49 -1.52 -9.33
N LEU A 76 -3.33 -1.16 -9.91
CA LEU A 76 -2.72 0.18 -9.78
C LEU A 76 -3.69 1.29 -10.19
N VAL A 77 -4.29 1.19 -11.37
CA VAL A 77 -5.23 2.20 -11.89
C VAL A 77 -6.47 2.31 -11.01
N ASN A 78 -6.99 1.20 -10.48
CA ASN A 78 -8.17 1.24 -9.62
C ASN A 78 -7.86 1.86 -8.25
N ILE A 79 -6.70 1.58 -7.66
CA ILE A 79 -6.27 2.24 -6.41
C ILE A 79 -6.10 3.75 -6.64
N GLN A 80 -5.41 4.16 -7.71
CA GLN A 80 -5.22 5.56 -8.05
C GLN A 80 -6.55 6.30 -8.22
N ASN A 81 -7.51 5.70 -8.93
CA ASN A 81 -8.83 6.28 -9.13
C ASN A 81 -9.63 6.39 -7.83
N GLU A 82 -9.57 5.37 -6.97
CA GLU A 82 -10.27 5.40 -5.68
C GLU A 82 -9.73 6.50 -4.77
N ILE A 83 -8.41 6.70 -4.73
CA ILE A 83 -7.79 7.80 -3.98
C ILE A 83 -8.26 9.15 -4.53
N LYS A 84 -8.20 9.34 -5.86
CA LYS A 84 -8.68 10.58 -6.51
C LYS A 84 -10.16 10.86 -6.22
N ASN A 85 -10.99 9.82 -6.23
CA ASN A 85 -12.41 9.92 -5.92
C ASN A 85 -12.66 10.25 -4.45
N PHE A 86 -11.87 9.67 -3.55
CA PHE A 86 -11.95 9.92 -2.12
C PHE A 86 -11.54 11.35 -1.76
N THR A 87 -10.41 11.81 -2.29
CA THR A 87 -9.88 13.16 -2.04
C THR A 87 -10.73 14.26 -2.69
N LYS A 88 -11.45 13.95 -3.77
CA LYS A 88 -12.28 14.91 -4.54
C LYS A 88 -11.49 16.15 -4.99
N GLY A 89 -10.20 15.99 -5.26
CA GLY A 89 -9.34 17.08 -5.71
C GLY A 89 -8.91 18.04 -4.60
N THR A 90 -8.98 17.64 -3.33
CA THR A 90 -8.21 18.31 -2.26
C THR A 90 -6.73 18.34 -2.63
N LEU A 91 -6.02 19.32 -2.07
CA LEU A 91 -4.58 19.42 -2.24
C LEU A 91 -3.93 18.15 -1.67
N GLN A 92 -3.01 17.58 -2.43
CA GLN A 92 -2.20 16.45 -1.98
C GLN A 92 -1.39 16.85 -0.74
N SER A 93 -1.52 16.09 0.33
CA SER A 93 -0.88 16.35 1.62
C SER A 93 0.56 15.87 1.71
N ASP A 94 0.91 14.81 0.98
CA ASP A 94 2.25 14.20 0.96
C ASP A 94 2.52 13.45 -0.36
N ASP A 95 3.77 13.07 -0.62
CA ASP A 95 4.17 12.34 -1.83
C ASP A 95 3.53 10.94 -1.90
N ILE A 96 2.98 10.60 -3.07
CA ILE A 96 2.31 9.33 -3.30
C ILE A 96 3.16 8.43 -4.19
N THR A 97 3.58 7.29 -3.65
CA THR A 97 4.21 6.20 -4.38
C THR A 97 3.42 4.90 -4.18
N LEU A 98 3.14 4.21 -5.29
CA LEU A 98 2.47 2.90 -5.33
C LEU A 98 3.16 1.98 -6.34
N VAL A 99 3.52 0.78 -5.91
CA VAL A 99 4.07 -0.28 -6.76
C VAL A 99 3.21 -1.52 -6.62
N VAL A 100 2.82 -2.11 -7.75
CA VAL A 100 2.04 -3.36 -7.79
C VAL A 100 2.78 -4.41 -8.59
N LEU A 101 3.03 -5.56 -7.96
CA LEU A 101 3.55 -6.75 -8.62
C LEU A 101 2.50 -7.85 -8.55
N LYS A 102 2.35 -8.62 -9.64
CA LYS A 102 1.50 -9.81 -9.67
C LYS A 102 2.27 -10.98 -10.26
N VAL A 103 2.32 -12.06 -9.51
CA VAL A 103 2.94 -13.31 -9.94
C VAL A 103 2.01 -14.00 -10.93
N LYS A 104 2.57 -14.42 -12.06
CA LYS A 104 1.90 -15.16 -13.13
C LYS A 104 2.51 -16.54 -13.25
#